data_AF-A0A6A7N6D8-F1
#
_entry.id   AF-A0A6A7N6D8-F1
#
_cell.length_a   1.000
_cell.length_b   1.000
_cell.length_c   1.000
_cell.angle_alpha   90.00
_cell.angle_beta   90.00
_cell.angle_gamma   90.00
#
_symmetry.space_group_name_H-M   'P 1'
#
loop_
_entity.id
_entity.type
_entity.pdbx_description
1 polymer ?
#
loop_
_entity_poly.entity_id
_entity_poly.type
_entity_poly.pdbx_seq_one_letter_code
_entity_poly.pdbx_strand_id
1 'polypeptide(L)'
;MRLTVSGQERSVQYFGFKPRNLTCNETRYGEAIVSNLEAYAPLVNGDVYPMHEVGEACRLFINRFLGDDLRPPPRSITLSITTESGRQVRIVVPNDLSSAVVFLDDEKI
;
A
#
# COMPACT_ATOMS: atom_id res chain seq x y z
N MET A 1 -6.72 -6.27 11.51
CA MET A 1 -5.27 -5.98 11.46
C MET A 1 -4.85 -5.40 12.81
N ARG A 2 -3.81 -5.92 13.46
CA ARG A 2 -3.19 -5.26 14.62
C ARG A 2 -2.02 -4.46 14.04
N LEU A 3 -2.22 -3.16 13.87
CA LEU A 3 -1.14 -2.24 13.58
C LEU A 3 -0.53 -1.87 14.93
N THR A 4 0.59 -2.47 15.26
CA THR A 4 1.40 -2.02 16.40
C THR A 4 2.24 -0.85 15.91
N VAL A 5 1.60 0.33 15.83
CA VAL A 5 2.34 1.60 15.91
C VAL A 5 2.67 1.76 17.38
N SER A 6 3.92 2.09 17.72
CA SER A 6 4.36 2.21 19.11
C SER A 6 3.43 3.16 19.89
N GLY A 7 2.54 2.60 20.70
CA GLY A 7 1.80 3.33 21.73
C GLY A 7 0.30 3.60 21.55
N GLN A 8 -0.35 3.33 20.40
CA GLN A 8 -1.82 3.48 20.32
C GLN A 8 -2.51 2.36 19.51
N GLU A 9 -3.29 1.55 20.22
CA GLU A 9 -4.11 0.46 19.69
C GLU A 9 -5.43 1.05 19.15
N ARG A 10 -5.65 0.96 17.83
CA ARG A 10 -6.98 1.14 17.23
C ARG A 10 -7.28 -0.06 16.33
N SER A 11 -8.32 -0.81 16.69
CA SER A 11 -8.76 -1.99 15.97
C SER A 11 -9.77 -1.62 14.88
N VAL A 12 -9.42 -1.91 13.63
CA VAL A 12 -10.38 -1.99 12.52
C VAL A 12 -10.25 -3.38 11.90
N GLN A 13 -11.36 -4.12 11.87
CA GLN A 13 -11.47 -5.46 11.28
C GLN A 13 -11.92 -5.32 9.82
N TYR A 14 -11.05 -5.68 8.88
CA TYR A 14 -11.45 -6.04 7.51
C TYR A 14 -10.70 -7.30 7.05
N PHE A 15 -11.36 -8.02 6.15
CA PHE A 15 -11.20 -9.41 5.74
C PHE A 15 -9.79 -9.78 5.22
N GLY A 16 -9.32 -10.95 5.66
CA GLY A 16 -8.67 -11.93 4.79
C GLY A 16 -7.20 -11.78 4.36
N PHE A 17 -6.56 -10.62 4.47
CA PHE A 17 -5.17 -10.45 4.00
C PHE A 17 -4.20 -10.15 5.18
N LYS A 18 -3.25 -11.05 5.44
CA LYS A 18 -2.13 -10.83 6.39
C LYS A 18 -0.82 -10.63 5.62
N PRO A 19 -0.49 -9.42 5.15
CA PRO A 19 0.87 -9.13 4.72
C PRO A 19 1.74 -9.05 5.98
N ARG A 20 2.58 -10.07 6.22
CA ARG A 20 3.41 -10.13 7.43
C ARG A 20 4.55 -9.09 7.46
N ASN A 21 4.83 -8.39 6.36
CA ASN A 21 6.09 -7.64 6.16
C ASN A 21 5.94 -6.20 5.62
N LEU A 22 4.83 -5.49 5.88
CA LEU A 22 4.84 -4.02 5.71
C LEU A 22 5.47 -3.41 6.97
N THR A 23 6.79 -3.54 7.08
CA THR A 23 7.55 -3.09 8.24
C THR A 23 8.12 -1.70 7.98
N CYS A 24 7.49 -0.71 8.60
CA CYS A 24 7.99 0.65 8.78
C CYS A 24 9.16 0.67 9.78
N ASN A 25 10.29 0.05 9.41
CA ASN A 25 11.40 -0.17 10.34
C ASN A 25 12.58 0.78 10.12
N GLU A 26 12.68 1.39 8.95
CA GLU A 26 13.74 2.35 8.66
C GLU A 26 13.33 3.72 9.19
N THR A 27 14.20 4.37 9.95
CA THR A 27 13.97 5.75 10.43
C THR A 27 14.86 6.73 9.69
N ARG A 28 14.26 7.77 9.11
CA ARG A 28 14.97 8.91 8.55
C ARG A 28 14.52 10.17 9.28
N TYR A 29 15.46 10.88 9.90
CA TYR A 29 15.18 12.05 10.74
C TYR A 29 14.14 11.80 11.85
N GLY A 30 14.07 10.58 12.39
CA GLY A 30 13.13 10.20 13.44
C GLY A 30 11.74 9.77 12.96
N GLU A 31 11.49 9.74 11.65
CA GLU A 31 10.25 9.22 11.06
C GLU A 31 10.45 7.86 10.42
N ALA A 32 9.50 6.94 10.64
CA ALA A 32 9.52 5.63 10.00
C ALA A 32 9.15 5.75 8.51
N ILE A 33 9.98 5.22 7.61
CA ILE A 33 9.81 5.24 6.16
C ILE A 33 9.49 3.83 5.64
N VAL A 34 8.86 3.74 4.45
CA VAL A 34 8.77 2.47 3.71
C VAL A 34 9.78 2.49 2.57
N SER A 35 10.76 1.60 2.62
CA SER A 35 11.86 1.54 1.65
C SER A 35 11.58 0.64 0.46
N ASN A 36 10.50 -0.14 0.47
CA ASN A 36 10.26 -1.18 -0.52
C ASN A 36 8.82 -1.22 -1.07
N LEU A 37 8.01 -0.19 -0.83
CA LEU A 37 6.62 -0.11 -1.30
C LEU A 37 6.43 1.12 -2.18
N GLU A 38 5.82 0.89 -3.33
CA GLU A 38 5.14 1.92 -4.12
C GLU A 38 3.66 1.58 -4.19
N ALA A 39 2.83 2.61 -4.10
CA ALA A 39 1.39 2.46 -4.22
C ALA A 39 0.83 3.58 -5.09
N TYR A 40 -0.04 3.21 -6.03
CA TYR A 40 -0.73 4.17 -6.86
C TYR A 40 -2.14 3.70 -7.20
N ALA A 41 -3.00 4.67 -7.52
CA ALA A 41 -4.37 4.41 -7.91
C ALA A 41 -4.72 5.16 -9.20
N PRO A 42 -4.99 4.47 -10.31
CA PRO A 42 -5.66 5.08 -11.45
C PRO A 42 -7.09 5.48 -11.05
N LEU A 43 -7.47 6.72 -11.30
CA LEU A 43 -8.76 7.29 -10.93
C LEU A 43 -9.77 7.22 -12.09
N VAL A 44 -11.05 7.33 -11.77
CA VAL A 44 -12.13 7.24 -12.78
C VAL A 44 -12.07 8.33 -13.85
N ASN A 45 -11.49 9.49 -13.53
CA ASN A 45 -11.31 10.63 -14.42
C ASN A 45 -10.05 10.54 -15.31
N GLY A 46 -9.26 9.48 -15.19
CA GLY A 46 -8.03 9.27 -15.98
C GLY A 46 -6.74 9.71 -15.30
N ASP A 47 -6.82 10.40 -14.15
CA ASP A 47 -5.64 10.76 -13.37
C ASP A 47 -5.01 9.52 -12.71
N VAL A 48 -3.73 9.61 -12.38
CA VAL A 48 -3.03 8.62 -11.56
C VAL A 48 -2.64 9.28 -10.25
N TYR A 49 -3.14 8.73 -9.15
CA TYR A 49 -2.82 9.21 -7.82
C TYR A 49 -1.66 8.42 -7.21
N PRO A 50 -0.48 9.04 -6.96
CA PRO A 50 0.62 8.40 -6.23
C PRO A 50 0.29 8.36 -4.73
N MET A 51 -0.15 7.20 -4.25
CA MET A 51 -0.47 6.99 -2.84
C MET A 51 0.80 6.92 -1.98
N HIS A 52 1.86 6.31 -2.50
CA HIS A 52 3.14 6.23 -1.82
C HIS A 52 4.30 5.97 -2.79
N GLU A 53 5.43 6.61 -2.55
CA GLU A 53 6.69 6.40 -3.27
C GLU A 53 7.78 5.88 -2.33
N VAL A 54 8.74 5.13 -2.87
CA VAL A 54 9.86 4.59 -2.07
C VAL A 54 10.56 5.69 -1.29
N GLY A 55 10.74 5.46 0.01
CA GLY A 55 11.43 6.40 0.91
C GLY A 55 10.54 7.49 1.50
N GLU A 56 9.25 7.53 1.15
CA GLU A 56 8.28 8.36 1.87
C GLU A 56 8.03 7.84 3.29
N ALA A 57 7.60 8.76 4.17
CA ALA A 57 7.22 8.43 5.53
C ALA A 57 5.97 7.54 5.52
N CYS A 58 5.99 6.47 6.32
CA CYS A 58 4.87 5.55 6.48
C CYS A 58 3.55 6.24 6.84
N ARG A 59 3.64 7.31 7.62
CA ARG A 59 2.49 8.11 8.02
C ARG A 59 1.76 8.70 6.79
N LEU A 60 2.48 9.05 5.73
CA LEU A 60 1.88 9.55 4.50
C LEU A 60 1.06 8.46 3.82
N PHE A 61 1.59 7.24 3.70
CA PHE A 61 0.83 6.12 3.16
C PHE A 61 -0.46 5.88 3.95
N ILE A 62 -0.37 5.79 5.27
CA ILE A 62 -1.53 5.57 6.15
C ILE A 62 -2.57 6.67 5.95
N ASN A 63 -2.14 7.94 5.98
CA ASN A 63 -3.04 9.07 5.83
C ASN A 63 -3.69 9.12 4.44
N ARG A 64 -2.96 8.74 3.39
CA ARG A 64 -3.49 8.74 2.02
C ARG A 64 -4.39 7.54 1.72
N PHE A 65 -4.14 6.42 2.40
CA PHE A 65 -4.88 5.17 2.21
C PHE A 65 -6.13 5.08 3.11
N LEU A 66 -6.06 5.60 4.33
CA LEU A 66 -7.15 5.54 5.33
C LEU A 66 -7.79 6.89 5.65
N GLY A 67 -7.22 8.00 5.16
CA GLY A 67 -7.76 9.33 5.39
C GLY A 67 -8.91 9.66 4.46
N ASP A 68 -9.55 10.80 4.74
CA ASP A 68 -10.60 11.34 3.89
C ASP A 68 -10.01 11.80 2.56
N ASP A 69 -10.30 11.04 1.51
CA ASP A 69 -9.93 11.35 0.15
C ASP A 69 -11.11 11.98 -0.60
N LEU A 70 -10.95 13.25 -1.02
CA LEU A 70 -11.94 13.99 -1.81
C LEU A 70 -11.71 13.89 -3.32
N ARG A 71 -10.71 13.12 -3.76
CA ARG A 71 -10.41 12.90 -5.18
C ARG A 71 -11.47 11.99 -5.83
N PRO A 72 -11.51 11.94 -7.17
CA PRO A 72 -12.32 10.97 -7.87
C PRO A 72 -12.01 9.53 -7.41
N PRO A 73 -13.01 8.65 -7.35
CA PRO A 73 -12.80 7.28 -6.91
C PRO A 73 -11.70 6.55 -7.72
N PRO A 74 -10.91 5.68 -7.08
CA PRO A 74 -9.96 4.82 -7.79
C PRO A 74 -10.70 3.77 -8.63
N ARG A 75 -10.17 3.40 -9.79
CA ARG A 75 -10.58 2.22 -10.57
C ARG A 75 -9.95 0.94 -10.01
N SER A 76 -8.74 1.08 -9.48
CA SER A 76 -8.01 0.02 -8.80
C SER A 76 -6.96 0.64 -7.89
N ILE A 77 -6.39 -0.16 -7.01
CA ILE A 77 -5.17 0.15 -6.26
C ILE A 77 -4.10 -0.82 -6.71
N THR A 78 -2.92 -0.31 -7.04
CA THR A 78 -1.75 -1.14 -7.32
C THR A 78 -0.72 -0.94 -6.22
N LEU A 79 -0.23 -2.04 -5.66
CA LEU A 79 0.87 -2.09 -4.71
C LEU A 79 2.03 -2.81 -5.38
N SER A 80 3.17 -2.14 -5.49
CA SER A 80 4.43 -2.72 -5.97
C SER A 80 5.39 -2.84 -4.80
N ILE A 81 5.81 -4.07 -4.49
CA ILE A 81 6.63 -4.40 -3.33
C ILE A 81 7.92 -5.05 -3.82
N THR A 82 9.05 -4.49 -3.41
CA THR A 82 10.36 -5.14 -3.61
C THR A 82 10.62 -6.09 -2.45
N THR A 83 10.84 -7.37 -2.75
CA THR A 83 11.15 -8.40 -1.76
C THR A 83 12.63 -8.34 -1.35
N GLU A 84 12.99 -9.02 -0.25
CA GLU A 84 14.39 -9.17 0.17
C GLU A 84 15.27 -9.81 -0.92
N SER A 85 14.68 -10.65 -1.77
CA SER A 85 15.37 -11.27 -2.91
C SER A 85 15.58 -10.32 -4.11
N GLY A 86 15.10 -9.07 -4.01
CA GLY A 86 15.11 -8.09 -5.10
C GLY A 86 13.99 -8.29 -6.12
N ARG A 87 13.21 -9.39 -6.02
CA ARG A 87 12.05 -9.65 -6.88
C ARG A 87 10.91 -8.69 -6.61
N GLN A 88 10.13 -8.39 -7.64
CA GLN A 88 8.99 -7.48 -7.54
C GLN A 88 7.68 -8.25 -7.42
N VAL A 89 6.93 -7.99 -6.36
CA VAL A 89 5.55 -8.44 -6.18
C VAL A 89 4.63 -7.28 -6.50
N ARG A 90 3.74 -7.43 -7.48
CA ARG A 90 2.74 -6.42 -7.84
C ARG A 90 1.34 -6.97 -7.55
N ILE A 91 0.59 -6.28 -6.71
CA ILE A 91 -0.78 -6.63 -6.33
C ILE A 91 -1.70 -5.57 -6.92
N VAL A 92 -2.68 -5.99 -7.72
CA VAL A 92 -3.71 -5.12 -8.29
C VAL A 92 -5.05 -5.48 -7.65
N VAL A 93 -5.61 -4.56 -6.89
CA VAL A 93 -6.92 -4.69 -6.26
C VAL A 93 -7.92 -3.83 -7.05
N PRO A 94 -8.83 -4.42 -7.83
CA PRO A 94 -9.84 -3.66 -8.55
C PRO A 94 -10.85 -3.05 -7.59
N ASN A 95 -11.41 -1.89 -7.95
CA ASN A 95 -12.50 -1.25 -7.22
C ASN A 95 -13.87 -1.67 -7.78
N ASP A 96 -14.04 -2.97 -7.99
CA ASP A 96 -15.27 -3.63 -8.42
C ASP A 96 -15.35 -5.03 -7.80
N LEU A 97 -16.26 -5.89 -8.30
CA LEU A 97 -16.46 -7.25 -7.78
C LEU A 97 -15.45 -8.28 -8.32
N SER A 98 -14.48 -7.86 -9.12
CA SER A 98 -13.45 -8.73 -9.69
C SER A 98 -12.44 -9.16 -8.63
N SER A 99 -11.75 -10.27 -8.88
CA SER A 99 -10.69 -10.74 -7.99
C SER A 99 -9.43 -9.86 -8.10
N ALA A 100 -8.74 -9.67 -6.97
CA ALA A 100 -7.39 -9.13 -6.98
C ALA A 100 -6.45 -10.05 -7.78
N VAL A 101 -5.47 -9.46 -8.45
CA VAL A 101 -4.47 -10.18 -9.22
C VAL A 101 -3.09 -9.90 -8.64
N VAL A 102 -2.28 -10.95 -8.50
CA VAL A 102 -0.91 -10.85 -8.03
C VAL A 102 0.04 -11.21 -9.18
N PHE A 103 1.14 -10.49 -9.26
CA PHE A 103 2.22 -10.74 -10.18
C PHE A 103 3.53 -10.87 -9.40
N LEU A 104 4.41 -11.74 -9.88
CA LEU A 104 5.77 -11.88 -9.41
C LEU A 104 6.69 -11.76 -10.62
N ASP A 105 7.50 -10.70 -10.67
CA ASP A 105 8.33 -10.35 -11.84
C ASP A 105 7.53 -10.37 -13.16
N ASP A 106 6.37 -9.72 -13.15
CA ASP A 106 5.39 -9.65 -14.25
C ASP A 106 4.69 -10.96 -14.65
N GLU A 107 5.03 -12.08 -14.02
CA GLU A 107 4.28 -13.32 -14.17
C GLU A 107 3.06 -13.31 -13.23
N LYS A 108 1.86 -13.45 -13.81
CA LYS A 108 0.62 -13.57 -13.05
C LYS A 108 0.59 -14.91 -12.32
N ILE A 109 0.33 -14.87 -11.01
CA ILE A 109 0.20 -16.04 -10.12
C ILE A 109 -1.26 -16.28 -9.70
#